data_AF-A0A931DMQ0-F1
#
_entry.id   AF-A0A931DMQ0-F1
#
_cell.length_a   1.000
_cell.length_b   1.000
_cell.length_c   1.000
_cell.angle_alpha   90.00
_cell.angle_beta   90.00
_cell.angle_gamma   90.00
#
_symmetry.space_group_name_H-M   'P 1'
#
loop_
_entity.id
_entity.type
_entity.pdbx_description
1 polymer ?
#
loop_
_entity_poly.entity_id
_entity_poly.type
_entity_poly.pdbx_seq_one_letter_code
_entity_poly.pdbx_strand_id
1 'polypeptide(L)'
;MTGPRELRCAWIAPSEDPNTRLLVPGCMERVQDWEAPCTCKTTAEEVTELEERLTELKAEPDRQEDRYHALVAAVGQHHDAAALHQQAAENFRERRRMKAAVRHENASKENPS
;
A
#
# COMPACT_ATOMS: atom_id res chain seq x y z
N MET A 1 4.60 -1.10 7.65
CA MET A 1 4.72 -0.68 6.23
C MET A 1 6.20 -0.43 5.96
N THR A 2 6.92 -1.43 5.50
CA THR A 2 8.31 -1.26 5.01
C THR A 2 8.22 -1.36 3.50
N GLY A 3 7.87 -0.25 2.85
CA GLY A 3 8.14 -0.10 1.43
C GLY A 3 9.65 -0.23 1.16
N PRO A 4 10.07 -0.48 -0.08
CA PRO A 4 11.48 -0.50 -0.41
C PRO A 4 12.08 0.84 0.05
N ARG A 5 13.00 0.79 1.02
CA ARG A 5 13.82 1.96 1.35
C ARG A 5 14.69 2.20 0.13
N GLU A 6 14.39 3.24 -0.64
CA GLU A 6 15.33 3.74 -1.64
C GLU A 6 16.62 4.07 -0.90
N LEU A 7 17.69 3.34 -1.23
CA LEU A 7 19.00 3.60 -0.68
C LEU A 7 19.42 4.98 -1.21
N ARG A 8 19.79 5.89 -0.33
CA ARG A 8 20.32 7.20 -0.69
C ARG A 8 21.83 7.13 -0.83
N CYS A 9 22.39 7.94 -1.74
CA CYS A 9 23.83 8.14 -1.75
C CYS A 9 24.30 8.72 -0.42
N ALA A 10 25.25 8.07 0.23
CA ALA A 10 25.78 8.50 1.51
C ALA A 10 27.31 8.39 1.55
N TRP A 11 27.97 9.39 2.11
CA TRP A 11 29.37 9.29 2.47
C TRP A 11 29.48 8.74 3.89
N ILE A 12 30.22 7.65 4.04
CA ILE A 12 30.52 7.06 5.35
C ILE A 12 32.00 7.19 5.66
N ALA A 13 32.31 7.35 6.94
CA ALA A 13 33.67 7.25 7.47
C ALA A 13 33.83 5.84 8.08
N PRO A 14 34.70 4.98 7.52
CA PRO A 14 34.98 3.68 8.11
C PRO A 14 35.54 3.82 9.53
N SER A 15 35.19 2.89 10.43
CA SER A 15 35.74 2.87 11.78
C SER A 15 37.25 2.58 11.82
N GLU A 16 37.74 1.87 10.81
CA GLU A 16 39.15 1.49 10.65
C GLU A 16 40.03 2.68 10.19
N ASP A 17 39.44 3.63 9.47
CA ASP A 17 40.08 4.88 9.06
C ASP A 17 39.06 6.03 9.00
N PRO A 18 38.93 6.81 10.09
CA PRO A 18 38.01 7.94 10.16
C PRO A 18 38.32 9.09 9.19
N ASN A 19 39.53 9.13 8.62
CA ASN A 19 39.92 10.16 7.65
C ASN A 19 39.50 9.79 6.23
N THR A 20 39.28 8.49 5.97
CA THR A 20 38.76 8.02 4.69
C THR A 20 37.26 8.34 4.58
N ARG A 21 36.81 8.57 3.34
CA ARG A 21 35.40 8.72 2.98
C ARG A 21 35.07 7.69 1.90
N LEU A 22 34.10 6.81 2.18
CA LEU A 22 33.58 5.86 1.21
C LEU A 22 32.19 6.30 0.77
N LEU A 23 31.95 6.32 -0.54
CA LEU A 23 30.63 6.55 -1.10
C LEU A 23 29.86 5.23 -1.09
N VAL A 24 28.70 5.22 -0.46
CA VAL A 24 27.67 4.19 -0.64
C VAL A 24 26.67 4.73 -1.65
N PRO A 25 26.72 4.31 -2.92
CA PRO A 25 25.84 4.85 -3.94
C PRO A 25 24.42 4.31 -3.76
N GLY A 26 23.45 5.21 -3.81
CA GLY A 26 22.02 4.92 -3.79
C GLY A 26 21.34 5.06 -5.15
N CYS A 27 21.99 5.72 -6.11
CA CYS A 27 21.51 5.89 -7.48
C CYS A 27 22.51 5.34 -8.50
N MET A 28 22.03 4.97 -9.68
CA MET A 28 22.83 4.34 -10.72
C MET A 28 23.90 5.27 -11.30
N GLU A 29 23.62 6.58 -11.36
CA GLU A 29 24.58 7.58 -11.83
C GLU A 29 25.87 7.53 -11.00
N ARG A 30 25.73 7.50 -9.67
CA ARG A 30 26.87 7.48 -8.75
C ARG A 30 27.55 6.12 -8.58
N VAL A 31 26.92 5.04 -9.07
CA VAL A 31 27.57 3.73 -9.20
C VAL A 31 28.62 3.76 -10.32
N GLN A 32 28.31 4.46 -11.43
CA GLN A 32 29.16 4.50 -12.62
C GLN A 32 30.21 5.62 -12.55
N ASP A 33 29.87 6.74 -11.92
CA ASP A 33 30.75 7.89 -11.74
C ASP A 33 30.50 8.55 -10.37
N TRP A 34 31.47 8.47 -9.46
CA TRP A 34 31.34 9.00 -8.10
C TRP A 34 31.33 10.53 -8.05
N GLU A 35 31.81 11.22 -9.09
CA GLU A 35 31.77 12.67 -9.24
C GLU A 35 30.44 13.15 -9.87
N ALA A 36 29.66 12.25 -10.46
CA ALA A 36 28.38 12.60 -11.07
C ALA A 36 27.41 13.24 -10.06
N PRO A 37 26.53 14.16 -10.52
CA PRO A 37 25.46 14.71 -9.71
C PRO A 37 24.58 13.59 -9.12
N CYS A 38 24.26 13.71 -7.84
CA CYS A 38 23.36 12.77 -7.17
C CYS A 38 21.92 12.97 -7.66
N THR A 39 21.26 11.89 -8.03
CA THR A 39 19.86 11.85 -8.49
C THR A 39 18.90 11.30 -7.41
N CYS A 40 19.41 10.91 -6.24
CA CYS A 40 18.55 10.52 -5.11
C CYS A 40 17.69 11.69 -4.66
N LYS A 41 16.44 11.40 -4.26
CA LYS A 41 15.57 12.39 -3.62
C LYS A 41 16.24 13.00 -2.39
N THR A 42 16.08 14.30 -2.25
CA THR A 42 16.46 15.06 -1.06
C THR A 42 15.49 14.74 0.08
N THR A 43 15.89 15.02 1.32
CA THR A 43 14.98 14.89 2.48
C THR A 43 13.74 15.77 2.34
N ALA A 44 13.88 16.96 1.76
CA ALA A 44 12.75 17.85 1.53
C ALA A 44 11.74 17.25 0.55
N GLU A 45 12.20 16.71 -0.58
CA GLU A 45 11.34 16.05 -1.57
C GLU A 45 10.62 14.83 -0.99
N GLU A 46 11.33 13.98 -0.23
CA GLU A 46 10.68 12.84 0.45
C GLU A 46 9.63 13.28 1.46
N VAL A 47 9.89 14.34 2.24
CA VAL A 47 8.91 14.86 3.19
C VAL A 47 7.67 15.37 2.47
N THR A 48 7.84 16.14 1.40
CA THR A 48 6.72 16.66 0.59
C THR A 48 5.89 15.51 0.02
N GLU A 49 6.52 14.50 -0.59
CA GLU A 49 5.81 13.34 -1.14
C GLU A 49 5.04 12.56 -0.05
N LEU A 50 5.66 12.38 1.12
CA LEU A 50 5.02 11.69 2.25
C LEU A 50 3.84 12.50 2.80
N GLU A 51 3.93 13.82 2.86
CA GLU A 51 2.85 14.71 3.29
C GLU A 51 1.67 14.70 2.31
N GLU A 52 1.95 14.74 1.01
CA GLU A 52 0.96 14.59 -0.05
C GLU A 52 0.26 13.23 0.06
N ARG A 53 1.04 12.16 0.21
CA ARG A 53 0.50 10.81 0.35
C ARG A 53 -0.33 10.65 1.62
N LEU A 54 0.11 11.24 2.73
CA LEU A 54 -0.64 11.26 3.98
C LEU A 54 -1.97 11.99 3.80
N THR A 55 -1.96 13.13 3.11
CA THR A 55 -3.15 13.92 2.83
C THR A 55 -4.15 13.12 1.98
N GLU A 56 -3.66 12.47 0.92
CA GLU A 56 -4.49 11.63 0.05
C GLU A 56 -5.10 10.44 0.80
N LEU A 57 -4.29 9.76 1.62
CA LEU A 57 -4.75 8.63 2.44
C LEU A 57 -5.72 9.04 3.55
N LYS A 58 -5.60 10.26 4.09
CA LYS A 58 -6.54 10.81 5.06
C LYS A 58 -7.87 11.19 4.42
N ALA A 59 -7.86 11.68 3.19
CA ALA A 59 -9.08 12.03 2.46
C ALA A 59 -9.84 10.80 1.92
N GLU A 60 -9.16 9.66 1.77
CA GLU A 60 -9.79 8.47 1.18
C GLU A 60 -10.92 7.87 2.04
N PRO A 61 -10.80 7.71 3.36
CA PRO A 61 -11.91 7.28 4.21
C PRO A 61 -13.15 8.16 4.07
N ASP A 62 -12.99 9.48 4.12
CA ASP A 62 -14.09 10.44 3.99
C ASP A 62 -14.80 10.29 2.64
N ARG A 63 -14.03 10.15 1.54
CA ARG A 63 -14.60 9.88 0.21
C ARG A 63 -15.35 8.56 0.15
N GLN A 64 -14.87 7.52 0.83
CA GLN A 64 -15.54 6.22 0.85
C GLN A 64 -16.80 6.26 1.72
N GLU A 65 -16.79 7.00 2.82
CA GLU A 65 -17.95 7.24 3.68
C GLU A 65 -19.04 8.01 2.94
N ASP A 66 -18.70 9.11 2.26
CA ASP A 66 -19.63 9.88 1.42
C ASP A 66 -20.27 9.00 0.34
N ARG A 67 -19.45 8.21 -0.37
CA ARG A 67 -19.94 7.28 -1.40
C ARG A 67 -20.85 6.22 -0.81
N TYR A 68 -20.53 5.70 0.36
CA TYR A 68 -21.35 4.73 1.07
C TYR A 68 -22.71 5.33 1.44
N HIS A 69 -22.73 6.52 2.06
CA HIS A 69 -23.97 7.18 2.43
C HIS A 69 -24.83 7.54 1.22
N ALA A 70 -24.23 8.00 0.13
CA ALA A 70 -24.94 8.27 -1.12
C ALA A 70 -25.60 7.00 -1.68
N LEU A 71 -24.89 5.87 -1.68
CA LEU A 71 -25.43 4.59 -2.12
C LEU A 71 -26.55 4.09 -1.22
N VAL A 72 -26.39 4.17 0.11
CA VAL A 72 -27.42 3.77 1.07
C VAL A 72 -28.69 4.61 0.89
N ALA A 73 -28.54 5.93 0.72
CA ALA A 73 -29.67 6.81 0.46
C ALA A 73 -30.38 6.47 -0.86
N ALA A 74 -29.62 6.24 -1.93
CA ALA A 74 -30.18 5.87 -3.23
C ALA A 74 -30.94 4.54 -3.19
N VAL A 75 -30.37 3.53 -2.52
CA VAL A 75 -31.05 2.22 -2.34
C VAL A 75 -32.30 2.38 -1.49
N GLY A 76 -32.26 3.15 -0.40
CA GLY A 76 -33.41 3.38 0.47
C GLY A 76 -34.57 4.11 -0.21
N GLN A 77 -34.28 4.92 -1.24
CA GLN A 77 -35.30 5.63 -2.04
C GLN A 77 -35.79 4.82 -3.25
N HIS A 78 -35.18 3.67 -3.53
CA HIS A 78 -35.57 2.84 -4.66
C HIS A 78 -36.85 2.04 -4.37
N HIS A 79 -37.76 1.96 -5.34
CA HIS A 79 -39.02 1.23 -5.19
C HIS A 79 -38.82 -0.26 -4.86
N ASP A 80 -37.74 -0.86 -5.38
CA ASP A 80 -37.36 -2.25 -5.10
C ASP A 80 -36.32 -2.44 -3.98
N ALA A 81 -36.17 -1.47 -3.05
CA ALA A 81 -35.17 -1.53 -1.99
C ALA A 81 -35.16 -2.88 -1.23
N ALA A 82 -36.34 -3.41 -0.91
CA ALA A 82 -36.48 -4.68 -0.20
C ALA A 82 -35.92 -5.88 -0.99
N ALA A 83 -36.18 -5.95 -2.29
CA ALA A 83 -35.69 -7.02 -3.15
C ALA A 83 -34.15 -6.93 -3.29
N LEU A 84 -33.62 -5.73 -3.45
CA LEU A 84 -32.17 -5.48 -3.52
C LEU A 84 -31.45 -5.90 -2.23
N HIS A 85 -32.01 -5.58 -1.06
CA HIS A 85 -31.44 -6.01 0.22
C HIS A 85 -31.47 -7.53 0.41
N GLN A 86 -32.57 -8.18 0.01
CA GLN A 86 -32.71 -9.62 0.08
C GLN A 86 -31.68 -10.33 -0.82
N GLN A 87 -31.54 -9.88 -2.06
CA GLN A 87 -30.55 -10.40 -3.00
C GLN A 87 -29.11 -10.20 -2.48
N ALA A 88 -28.80 -9.03 -1.92
CA ALA A 88 -27.49 -8.76 -1.32
C ALA A 88 -27.17 -9.71 -0.16
N ALA A 89 -28.15 -9.99 0.71
CA ALA A 89 -27.99 -10.92 1.84
C ALA A 89 -27.76 -12.37 1.37
N GLU A 90 -28.39 -12.77 0.28
CA GLU A 90 -28.19 -14.09 -0.33
C GLU A 90 -26.79 -14.21 -0.95
N ASN A 91 -26.38 -13.24 -1.76
CA ASN A 91 -25.04 -13.17 -2.35
C ASN A 91 -23.93 -13.20 -1.28
N PHE A 92 -24.15 -12.53 -0.14
CA PHE A 92 -23.20 -12.54 0.97
C PHE A 92 -23.06 -13.94 1.61
N ARG A 93 -24.18 -14.64 1.82
CA ARG A 93 -24.19 -16.00 2.36
C ARG A 93 -23.48 -16.97 1.42
N GLU A 94 -23.73 -16.86 0.11
CA GLU A 94 -23.09 -17.68 -0.91
C GLU A 94 -21.57 -17.46 -0.93
N ARG A 95 -21.12 -16.20 -0.96
CA ARG A 95 -19.68 -15.86 -0.90
C ARG A 95 -19.00 -16.41 0.35
N ARG A 96 -19.68 -16.38 1.51
CA ARG A 96 -19.15 -16.98 2.75
C ARG A 96 -19.02 -18.50 2.64
N ARG A 97 -20.01 -19.18 2.05
CA ARG A 97 -19.96 -20.63 1.81
C ARG A 97 -18.80 -21.00 0.87
N MET A 98 -18.64 -20.28 -0.24
CA MET A 98 -17.52 -20.50 -1.17
C MET A 98 -16.17 -20.31 -0.48
N LYS A 99 -15.98 -19.23 0.28
CA LYS A 99 -14.73 -19.00 1.02
C LYS A 99 -14.44 -20.11 2.04
N ALA A 100 -15.47 -20.61 2.73
CA ALA A 100 -15.31 -21.72 3.68
C ALA A 100 -14.93 -23.02 2.98
N ALA A 101 -15.55 -23.33 1.83
CA ALA A 101 -15.24 -24.50 1.01
C ALA A 101 -13.79 -24.47 0.50
N VAL A 102 -13.34 -23.34 -0.04
CA VAL A 102 -11.94 -23.14 -0.50
C VAL A 102 -10.96 -23.33 0.65
N ARG A 103 -11.27 -22.79 1.84
CA ARG A 103 -10.40 -22.95 3.02
C ARG A 103 -10.32 -24.41 3.47
N HIS A 104 -11.43 -25.14 3.44
CA HIS A 104 -11.48 -26.56 3.78
C HIS A 104 -10.67 -27.39 2.77
N GLU A 105 -10.85 -27.15 1.47
CA GLU A 105 -10.11 -27.83 0.41
C GLU A 105 -8.59 -27.61 0.53
N ASN A 106 -8.17 -26.38 0.82
CA ASN A 106 -6.75 -26.06 1.03
C ASN A 106 -6.20 -26.77 2.28
N ALA A 107 -6.95 -26.79 3.39
CA ALA A 107 -6.53 -27.47 4.61
C ALA A 107 -6.40 -29.00 4.43
N SER A 108 -7.28 -29.61 3.61
CA SER A 108 -7.20 -31.04 3.28
C SER A 108 -6.00 -31.38 2.37
N LYS A 109 -5.54 -30.43 1.54
CA LYS A 109 -4.34 -30.60 0.70
C LYS A 109 -3.03 -30.42 1.49
N GLU A 110 -3.04 -29.63 2.57
CA GLU A 110 -1.86 -29.35 3.41
C GLU A 110 -1.58 -30.45 4.45
N ASN A 111 -2.56 -31.32 4.78
CA ASN A 111 -2.38 -32.51 5.62
C ASN A 111 -2.99 -33.76 4.96
N PRO A 112 -2.34 -34.31 3.91
CA PRO A 112 -2.74 -35.60 3.37
C PRO A 112 -2.37 -36.68 4.40
N SER A 113 -3.38 -37.40 4.90
CA SER A 113 -3.17 -38.61 5.73
C SER A 113 -2.55 -39.74 4.92
#